data_AF-A0A1G6JYW1-F1
#
_entry.id   AF-A0A1G6JYW1-F1
#
_cell.length_a   1.000
_cell.length_b   1.000
_cell.length_c   1.000
_cell.angle_alpha   90.00
_cell.angle_beta   90.00
_cell.angle_gamma   90.00
#
_symmetry.space_group_name_H-M   'P 1'
#
loop_
_entity.id
_entity.type
_entity.pdbx_description
1 polymer ?
#
loop_
_entity_poly.entity_id
_entity_poly.type
_entity_poly.pdbx_seq_one_letter_code
_entity_poly.pdbx_strand_id
1 'polypeptide(L)'
;MPKIAKSAIVVPTKLDPAARQEFIDALYKVHCEVFDGVSRDSFAKYVVESPAEHTWINVHRNHAGEIVGYFALHIFERELAGKASAIFRAEAGMLRAYRGGNTNTRFGLKLGVPYLLRYPGRRVYYLGSLVHPSSYCLFAKHFDVIWPSTRHPPPPAVVDVMDELANSFGLERVTSDNPLTRQVHWITRDSEVERYYWRQCDKPAARFFIEANPGYGKGDGLVTLVRIDPHNLWHMISTFFAERYARRREGLTAMLYRLPIGGQLLRPAEVVRRLEATALFGSFDASSLATLARSAQIVALPAGRTVFRAGDPGDELYVIARGAVYVLADREGAGEGEDAIIDELASGDMFGEIAMLSGERRSATLRTATATLLIQISRAALFSILEAHPKLSEILWKNFAARRFDDCVRGLPTWKTMERAARLAVVDAGQHRPLAAGERAEVSAGELLLVLLGTVQVEQVGTSTVVRAPALFDTKQAMAVTAIGAARIVRIAR
;
A
#
# COMPACT_ATOMS: atom_id res chain seq x y z
N MET A 1 -8.06 -2.59 15.86
CA MET A 1 -6.88 -1.96 15.21
C MET A 1 -5.61 -2.60 15.72
N PRO A 2 -4.78 -3.22 14.85
CA PRO A 2 -3.45 -3.67 15.24
C PRO A 2 -2.62 -2.45 15.66
N LYS A 3 -2.16 -2.47 16.91
CA LYS A 3 -1.32 -1.42 17.51
C LYS A 3 -0.20 -2.09 18.28
N ILE A 4 0.97 -1.47 18.24
CA ILE A 4 2.08 -1.83 19.11
C ILE A 4 1.67 -1.47 20.54
N ALA A 5 1.51 -2.48 21.38
CA ALA A 5 1.15 -2.31 22.79
C ALA A 5 2.39 -1.96 23.62
N LYS A 6 3.51 -2.62 23.33
CA LYS A 6 4.76 -2.46 24.08
C LYS A 6 5.98 -2.58 23.16
N SER A 7 7.01 -1.80 23.48
CA SER A 7 8.35 -1.98 22.90
C SER A 7 9.36 -2.17 24.02
N ALA A 8 10.29 -3.11 23.85
CA ALA A 8 11.31 -3.42 24.84
C ALA A 8 12.68 -3.57 24.18
N ILE A 9 13.71 -3.03 24.83
CA ILE A 9 15.10 -3.12 24.35
C ILE A 9 15.72 -4.40 24.91
N VAL A 10 16.26 -5.23 24.03
CA VAL A 10 17.01 -6.44 24.35
C VAL A 10 18.48 -6.22 23.96
N VAL A 11 19.39 -6.64 24.84
CA VAL A 11 20.83 -6.66 24.58
C VAL A 11 21.25 -8.12 24.43
N PRO A 12 21.49 -8.64 23.21
CA PRO A 12 21.67 -10.08 22.98
C PRO A 12 22.80 -10.71 23.80
N THR A 13 23.88 -9.97 24.05
CA THR A 13 25.02 -10.44 24.83
C THR A 13 24.69 -10.69 26.31
N LYS A 14 23.59 -10.15 26.82
CA LYS A 14 23.10 -10.39 28.19
C LYS A 14 22.15 -11.59 28.30
N LEU A 15 21.74 -12.17 27.17
CA LEU A 15 20.95 -13.41 27.15
C LEU A 15 21.89 -14.60 27.29
N ASP A 16 21.48 -15.60 28.07
CA ASP A 16 22.11 -16.91 28.07
C ASP A 16 21.95 -17.59 26.68
N PRO A 17 22.77 -18.61 26.37
CA PRO A 17 22.77 -19.22 25.04
C PRO A 17 21.41 -19.80 24.61
N ALA A 18 20.65 -20.41 25.54
CA ALA A 18 19.36 -21.01 25.23
C ALA A 18 18.31 -19.93 24.94
N ALA A 19 18.19 -18.94 25.83
CA ALA A 19 17.29 -17.80 25.63
C ALA A 19 17.63 -17.00 24.36
N ARG A 20 18.92 -16.94 23.98
CA ARG A 20 19.33 -16.31 22.72
C ARG A 20 18.84 -17.06 21.50
N GLN A 21 18.90 -18.40 21.49
CA GLN A 21 18.37 -19.20 20.38
C GLN A 21 16.86 -19.07 20.25
N GLU A 22 16.11 -19.14 21.36
CA GLU A 22 14.66 -18.89 21.35
C GLU A 22 14.32 -17.48 20.84
N PHE A 23 15.13 -16.49 21.21
CA PHE A 23 14.95 -15.13 20.75
C PHE A 23 15.21 -14.98 19.25
N ILE A 24 16.24 -15.66 18.72
CA ILE A 24 16.51 -15.75 17.28
C ILE A 24 15.30 -16.35 16.56
N ASP A 25 14.76 -17.48 17.05
CA ASP A 25 13.59 -18.13 16.45
C ASP A 25 12.38 -17.21 16.40
N ALA A 26 12.11 -16.52 17.51
CA ALA A 26 10.97 -15.62 17.62
C ALA A 26 11.09 -14.41 16.66
N LEU A 27 12.28 -13.84 16.50
CA LEU A 27 12.50 -12.75 15.54
C LEU A 27 12.50 -13.24 14.09
N TYR A 28 13.08 -14.41 13.83
CA TYR A 28 13.16 -14.99 12.50
C TYR A 28 11.77 -15.33 11.95
N LYS A 29 10.84 -15.79 12.80
CA LYS A 29 9.44 -15.97 12.42
C LYS A 29 8.82 -14.68 11.85
N VAL A 30 9.08 -13.54 12.48
CA VAL A 30 8.63 -12.23 11.97
C VAL A 30 9.38 -11.83 10.72
N HIS A 31 10.69 -12.13 10.64
CA HIS A 31 11.49 -11.88 9.46
C HIS A 31 10.93 -12.60 8.23
N CYS A 32 10.58 -13.89 8.32
CA CYS A 32 10.02 -14.67 7.21
C CYS A 32 8.66 -14.16 6.72
N GLU A 33 7.90 -13.43 7.54
CA GLU A 33 6.66 -12.78 7.10
C GLU A 33 6.91 -11.50 6.29
N VAL A 34 8.12 -10.95 6.38
CA VAL A 34 8.49 -9.65 5.78
C VAL A 34 9.47 -9.82 4.62
N PHE A 35 10.39 -10.79 4.73
CA PHE A 35 11.49 -11.01 3.81
C PHE A 35 11.65 -12.47 3.45
N ASP A 36 12.12 -12.71 2.23
CA ASP A 36 12.65 -13.98 1.73
C ASP A 36 14.16 -13.89 1.50
N GLY A 37 14.78 -15.03 1.15
CA GLY A 37 16.16 -15.09 0.63
C GLY A 37 17.27 -15.22 1.68
N VAL A 38 16.94 -15.23 2.97
CA VAL A 38 17.92 -15.35 4.06
C VAL A 38 17.59 -16.52 4.96
N SER A 39 18.58 -17.36 5.25
CA SER A 39 18.45 -18.46 6.20
C SER A 39 18.42 -17.95 7.64
N ARG A 40 17.85 -18.76 8.54
CA ARG A 40 17.84 -18.49 9.99
C ARG A 40 19.24 -18.15 10.53
N ASP A 41 20.26 -18.91 10.13
CA ASP A 41 21.62 -18.73 10.63
C ASP A 41 22.26 -17.44 10.10
N SER A 42 21.99 -17.09 8.84
CA SER A 42 22.44 -15.81 8.28
C SER A 42 21.73 -14.65 9.00
N PHE A 43 20.41 -14.75 9.19
CA PHE A 43 19.64 -13.79 9.97
C PHE A 43 20.20 -13.60 11.38
N ALA A 44 20.49 -14.70 12.08
CA ALA A 44 21.05 -14.68 13.43
C ALA A 44 22.37 -13.90 13.47
N LYS A 45 23.31 -14.20 12.55
CA LYS A 45 24.61 -13.53 12.45
C LYS A 45 24.49 -12.03 12.23
N TYR A 46 23.56 -11.59 11.38
CA TYR A 46 23.41 -10.17 11.07
C TYR A 46 22.63 -9.38 12.11
N VAL A 47 21.58 -9.96 12.69
CA VAL A 47 20.62 -9.21 13.52
C VAL A 47 20.88 -9.39 15.01
N VAL A 48 21.24 -10.59 15.46
CA VAL A 48 21.30 -10.93 16.90
C VAL A 48 22.73 -11.13 17.38
N GLU A 49 23.54 -11.83 16.60
CA GLU A 49 24.90 -12.26 16.94
C GLU A 49 25.97 -11.42 16.22
N SER A 50 25.62 -10.17 15.92
CA SER A 50 26.51 -9.21 15.27
C SER A 50 27.81 -9.02 16.09
N PRO A 51 28.99 -9.01 15.43
CA PRO A 51 30.27 -8.81 16.11
C PRO A 51 30.53 -7.34 16.50
N ALA A 52 29.51 -6.48 16.42
CA ALA A 52 29.58 -5.09 16.83
C ALA A 52 29.92 -4.93 18.31
N GLU A 53 30.69 -3.89 18.65
CA GLU A 53 31.02 -3.54 20.04
C GLU A 53 29.74 -3.25 20.84
N HIS A 54 28.71 -2.76 20.17
CA HIS A 54 27.38 -2.60 20.76
C HIS A 54 26.26 -3.07 19.85
N THR A 55 25.34 -3.85 20.43
CA THR A 55 24.11 -4.30 19.77
C THR A 55 22.91 -4.11 20.69
N TRP A 56 21.88 -3.44 20.19
CA TRP A 56 20.58 -3.31 20.85
C TRP A 56 19.46 -3.64 19.88
N ILE A 57 18.48 -4.41 20.35
CA ILE A 57 17.33 -4.80 19.54
C ILE A 57 16.06 -4.32 20.23
N ASN A 58 15.35 -3.38 19.61
CA ASN A 58 14.04 -2.96 20.06
C ASN A 58 12.99 -3.92 19.50
N VAL A 59 12.27 -4.61 20.39
CA VAL A 59 11.27 -5.61 20.04
C VAL A 59 9.87 -5.02 20.27
N HIS A 60 9.04 -5.04 19.23
CA HIS A 60 7.67 -4.56 19.29
C HIS A 60 6.69 -5.71 19.50
N ARG A 61 5.75 -5.54 20.42
CA ARG A 61 4.73 -6.53 20.74
C ARG A 61 3.32 -5.98 20.62
N ASN A 62 2.38 -6.81 20.18
CA ASN A 62 0.95 -6.50 20.20
C ASN A 62 0.36 -6.70 21.62
N HIS A 63 -0.96 -6.51 21.77
CA HIS A 63 -1.65 -6.67 23.06
C HIS A 63 -1.68 -8.13 23.56
N ALA A 64 -1.59 -9.10 22.65
CA ALA A 64 -1.45 -10.52 22.98
C ALA A 64 -0.01 -10.90 23.40
N GLY A 65 0.95 -9.96 23.35
CA GLY A 65 2.34 -10.19 23.72
C GLY A 65 3.21 -10.79 22.60
N GLU A 66 2.65 -11.04 21.43
CA GLU A 66 3.35 -11.60 20.27
C GLU A 66 4.29 -10.56 19.66
N ILE A 67 5.44 -11.01 19.14
CA ILE A 67 6.37 -10.13 18.45
C ILE A 67 5.81 -9.79 17.07
N VAL A 68 5.71 -8.49 16.78
CA VAL A 68 5.17 -7.97 15.51
C VAL A 68 6.18 -7.14 14.73
N GLY A 69 7.36 -6.92 15.30
CA GLY A 69 8.48 -6.29 14.64
C GLY A 69 9.70 -6.16 15.54
N TYR A 70 10.82 -5.86 14.91
CA TYR A 70 12.09 -5.58 15.58
C TYR A 70 12.87 -4.48 14.85
N PHE A 71 13.77 -3.84 15.59
CA PHE A 71 14.76 -2.90 15.05
C PHE A 71 16.07 -3.12 15.79
N ALA A 72 17.05 -3.72 15.11
CA ALA A 72 18.40 -3.88 15.61
C ALA A 72 19.23 -2.64 15.25
N LEU A 73 20.08 -2.21 16.18
CA LEU A 73 21.08 -1.17 15.99
C LEU A 73 22.42 -1.72 16.44
N HIS A 74 23.38 -1.69 15.52
CA HIS A 74 24.76 -2.10 15.74
C HIS A 74 25.70 -0.90 15.60
N ILE A 75 26.67 -0.79 16.50
CA ILE A 75 27.74 0.21 16.41
C ILE A 75 29.06 -0.53 16.27
N PHE A 76 29.72 -0.28 15.13
CA PHE A 76 31.05 -0.80 14.83
C PHE A 76 32.09 0.29 14.99
N GLU A 77 33.10 0.08 15.82
CA GLU A 77 34.25 0.99 15.93
C GLU A 77 35.30 0.64 14.86
N ARG A 78 35.69 1.62 14.05
CA ARG A 78 36.60 1.45 12.92
C ARG A 78 37.57 2.62 12.82
N GLU A 79 38.68 2.41 12.16
CA GLU A 79 39.57 3.49 11.75
C GLU A 79 39.39 3.74 10.26
N LEU A 80 38.93 4.93 9.89
CA LEU A 80 38.73 5.33 8.49
C LEU A 80 39.65 6.50 8.17
N ALA A 81 40.54 6.33 7.19
CA ALA A 81 41.53 7.32 6.79
C ALA A 81 42.31 7.91 7.98
N GLY A 82 42.81 7.04 8.87
CA GLY A 82 43.61 7.42 10.04
C GLY A 82 42.80 8.05 11.19
N LYS A 83 41.47 7.95 11.17
CA LYS A 83 40.59 8.59 12.17
C LYS A 83 39.60 7.60 12.77
N ALA A 84 39.58 7.56 14.09
CA ALA A 84 38.58 6.81 14.85
C ALA A 84 37.16 7.22 14.45
N SER A 85 36.41 6.25 13.98
CA SER A 85 35.09 6.40 13.41
C SER A 85 34.13 5.34 13.97
N ALA A 86 32.86 5.69 14.12
CA ALA A 86 31.82 4.76 14.51
C ALA A 86 30.83 4.58 13.36
N ILE A 87 30.56 3.33 12.99
CA ILE A 87 29.68 2.96 11.89
C ILE A 87 28.42 2.33 12.46
N PHE A 88 27.31 3.05 12.33
CA PHE A 88 26.01 2.63 12.79
C PHE A 88 25.34 1.86 11.66
N ARG A 89 24.88 0.65 11.95
CA ARG A 89 24.08 -0.18 11.04
C ARG A 89 22.77 -0.54 11.72
N ALA A 90 21.71 -0.69 10.94
CA ALA A 90 20.41 -1.07 11.47
C ALA A 90 19.63 -1.98 10.54
N GLU A 91 18.92 -2.91 11.15
CA GLU A 91 18.18 -3.99 10.51
C GLU A 91 16.80 -4.03 11.15
N ALA A 92 15.76 -3.98 10.32
CA ALA A 92 14.40 -3.86 10.81
C ALA A 92 13.46 -4.78 10.04
N GLY A 93 12.58 -5.45 10.77
CA GLY A 93 11.48 -6.24 10.22
C GLY A 93 10.21 -5.87 10.96
N MET A 94 9.13 -5.62 10.23
CA MET A 94 7.84 -5.26 10.84
C MET A 94 6.69 -5.77 9.98
N LEU A 95 5.78 -6.49 10.64
CA LEU A 95 4.56 -7.01 9.99
C LEU A 95 3.74 -5.87 9.40
N ARG A 96 3.18 -6.09 8.20
CA ARG A 96 2.48 -5.08 7.41
C ARG A 96 1.42 -4.31 8.20
N ALA A 97 0.61 -5.03 8.97
CA ALA A 97 -0.47 -4.46 9.79
C ALA A 97 0.01 -3.49 10.89
N TYR A 98 1.29 -3.51 11.26
CA TYR A 98 1.89 -2.69 12.31
C TYR A 98 2.85 -1.63 11.76
N ARG A 99 3.02 -1.57 10.43
CA ARG A 99 3.80 -0.53 9.75
C ARG A 99 3.04 0.80 9.86
N GLY A 100 3.71 1.84 10.34
CA GLY A 100 3.15 3.19 10.43
C GLY A 100 3.60 3.94 11.68
N GLY A 101 3.98 5.21 11.50
CA GLY A 101 4.52 6.06 12.56
C GLY A 101 6.04 5.94 12.77
N ASN A 102 6.62 6.90 13.48
CA ASN A 102 8.06 7.00 13.76
C ASN A 102 8.47 6.13 14.97
N THR A 103 8.09 4.84 14.96
CA THR A 103 8.21 3.96 16.13
C THR A 103 9.67 3.74 16.54
N ASN A 104 10.60 3.70 15.57
CA ASN A 104 12.01 3.41 15.80
C ASN A 104 12.91 4.65 15.92
N THR A 105 12.45 5.82 15.48
CA THR A 105 13.24 7.06 15.55
C THR A 105 13.59 7.43 16.98
N ARG A 106 12.64 7.27 17.92
CA ARG A 106 12.90 7.53 19.34
C ARG A 106 13.94 6.58 19.92
N PHE A 107 13.92 5.32 19.51
CA PHE A 107 14.89 4.32 19.92
C PHE A 107 16.30 4.67 19.41
N GLY A 108 16.42 4.98 18.11
CA GLY A 108 17.68 5.44 17.52
C GLY A 108 18.24 6.68 18.21
N LEU A 109 17.41 7.69 18.50
CA LEU A 109 17.83 8.88 19.24
C LEU A 109 18.28 8.57 20.67
N LYS A 110 17.54 7.71 21.39
CA LYS A 110 17.83 7.33 22.77
C LYS A 110 19.18 6.63 22.91
N LEU A 111 19.64 5.92 21.88
CA LEU A 111 20.93 5.23 21.88
C LEU A 111 22.05 6.05 21.25
N GLY A 112 21.75 6.72 20.13
CA GLY A 112 22.76 7.46 19.36
C GLY A 112 23.21 8.75 20.04
N VAL A 113 22.31 9.53 20.64
CA VAL A 113 22.69 10.81 21.27
C VAL A 113 23.64 10.60 22.45
N PRO A 114 23.39 9.66 23.40
CA PRO A 114 24.37 9.36 24.45
C PRO A 114 25.73 8.91 23.92
N TYR A 115 25.76 8.15 22.81
CA TYR A 115 27.03 7.76 22.18
C TYR A 115 27.82 8.97 21.68
N LEU A 116 27.15 9.89 20.97
CA LEU A 116 27.79 11.12 20.47
C LEU A 116 28.34 12.00 21.60
N LEU A 117 27.61 12.10 22.71
CA LEU A 117 28.05 12.87 23.88
C LEU A 117 29.23 12.22 24.61
N ARG A 118 29.31 10.89 24.61
CA ARG A 118 30.39 10.12 25.26
C ARG A 118 31.71 10.18 24.48
N TYR A 119 31.64 10.34 23.16
CA TYR A 119 32.82 10.35 22.27
C TYR A 119 32.91 11.65 21.45
N PRO A 120 33.12 12.81 22.09
CA PRO A 120 33.22 14.08 21.38
C PRO A 120 34.39 14.06 20.39
N GLY A 121 34.13 14.48 19.14
CA GLY A 121 35.14 14.53 18.07
C GLY A 121 35.31 13.22 17.26
N ARG A 122 34.70 12.11 17.68
CA ARG A 122 34.66 10.88 16.89
C ARG A 122 33.77 11.07 15.67
N ARG A 123 34.22 10.63 14.49
CA ARG A 123 33.40 10.67 13.27
C ARG A 123 32.34 9.59 13.35
N VAL A 124 31.07 9.95 13.12
CA VAL A 124 29.97 8.97 13.17
C VAL A 124 29.27 8.94 11.83
N TYR A 125 29.12 7.74 11.30
CA TYR A 125 28.42 7.47 10.06
C TYR A 125 27.34 6.45 10.30
N TYR A 126 26.20 6.62 9.63
CA TYR A 126 25.27 5.51 9.42
C TYR A 126 25.54 4.91 8.04
N LEU A 127 25.68 3.60 7.98
CA LEU A 127 25.81 2.82 6.75
C LEU A 127 24.64 1.83 6.67
N GLY A 128 23.82 1.95 5.64
CA GLY A 128 22.74 1.01 5.36
C GLY A 128 22.92 0.36 4.00
N SER A 129 22.55 -0.91 3.89
CA SER A 129 22.36 -1.60 2.61
C SER A 129 20.86 -1.68 2.35
N LEU A 130 20.28 -0.58 1.86
CA LEU A 130 18.84 -0.42 1.81
C LEU A 130 18.25 -1.25 0.68
N VAL A 131 17.36 -2.18 1.01
CA VAL A 131 16.74 -3.13 0.06
C VAL A 131 15.36 -2.72 -0.44
N HIS A 132 14.82 -1.59 0.01
CA HIS A 132 13.47 -1.17 -0.34
C HIS A 132 13.32 0.36 -0.46
N PRO A 133 12.56 0.87 -1.46
CA PRO A 133 12.41 2.32 -1.70
C PRO A 133 11.84 3.10 -0.51
N SER A 134 10.94 2.49 0.27
CA SER A 134 10.37 3.12 1.46
C SER A 134 11.44 3.50 2.49
N SER A 135 12.42 2.62 2.70
CA SER A 135 13.49 2.85 3.67
C SER A 135 14.37 4.00 3.20
N TYR A 136 14.79 3.99 1.93
CA TYR A 136 15.58 5.08 1.36
C TYR A 136 14.84 6.42 1.42
N CYS A 137 13.54 6.44 1.07
CA CYS A 137 12.71 7.64 1.20
C CYS A 137 12.65 8.18 2.63
N LEU A 138 12.62 7.30 3.64
CA LEU A 138 12.63 7.71 5.04
C LEU A 138 13.93 8.42 5.39
N PHE A 139 15.08 7.87 4.97
CA PHE A 139 16.39 8.49 5.17
C PHE A 139 16.51 9.81 4.43
N ALA A 140 16.18 9.85 3.13
CA ALA A 140 16.24 11.06 2.31
C ALA A 140 15.26 12.17 2.74
N LYS A 141 14.26 11.82 3.56
CA LYS A 141 13.36 12.79 4.19
C LYS A 141 13.97 13.41 5.45
N HIS A 142 14.64 12.60 6.28
CA HIS A 142 15.12 13.02 7.60
C HIS A 142 16.55 13.57 7.56
N PHE A 143 17.37 13.14 6.62
CA PHE A 143 18.74 13.59 6.44
C PHE A 143 18.85 14.39 5.15
N ASP A 144 19.47 15.56 5.23
CA ASP A 144 19.69 16.40 4.06
C ASP A 144 20.88 15.87 3.25
N VAL A 145 22.01 15.65 3.92
CA VAL A 145 23.21 15.10 3.31
C VAL A 145 23.21 13.58 3.46
N ILE A 146 22.77 12.91 2.40
CA ILE A 146 22.71 11.45 2.25
C ILE A 146 23.32 11.05 0.90
N TRP A 147 24.14 10.00 0.92
CA TRP A 147 24.79 9.45 -0.26
C TRP A 147 24.35 8.01 -0.53
N PRO A 148 24.16 7.61 -1.80
CA PRO A 148 24.10 8.50 -2.96
C PRO A 148 22.71 9.19 -3.00
N SER A 149 22.61 10.39 -3.58
CA SER A 149 21.32 11.04 -3.87
C SER A 149 21.43 12.00 -5.05
N THR A 150 20.30 12.40 -5.64
CA THR A 150 20.27 13.39 -6.72
C THR A 150 20.74 14.78 -6.26
N ARG A 151 20.44 15.16 -5.01
CA ARG A 151 20.87 16.44 -4.43
C ARG A 151 22.34 16.44 -4.04
N HIS A 152 22.84 15.30 -3.56
CA HIS A 152 24.21 15.12 -3.14
C HIS A 152 24.78 13.84 -3.77
N PRO A 153 25.28 13.91 -5.02
CA PRO A 153 26.03 12.80 -5.58
C PRO A 153 27.30 12.56 -4.74
N PRO A 154 27.71 11.30 -4.52
CA PRO A 154 28.88 11.00 -3.70
C PRO A 154 30.17 11.41 -4.45
N PRO A 155 31.06 12.22 -3.83
CA PRO A 155 32.40 12.44 -4.37
C PRO A 155 33.17 11.11 -4.47
N PRO A 156 34.18 10.98 -5.35
CA PRO A 156 34.96 9.75 -5.50
C PRO A 156 35.51 9.19 -4.18
N ALA A 157 36.10 10.03 -3.33
CA ALA A 157 36.60 9.61 -2.02
C ALA A 157 35.50 9.09 -1.07
N VAL A 158 34.25 9.54 -1.22
CA VAL A 158 33.12 9.01 -0.45
C VAL A 158 32.67 7.67 -1.02
N VAL A 159 32.70 7.50 -2.34
CA VAL A 159 32.44 6.20 -2.99
C VAL A 159 33.44 5.15 -2.52
N ASP A 160 34.73 5.51 -2.44
CA ASP A 160 35.78 4.61 -1.95
C ASP A 160 35.52 4.17 -0.50
N VAL A 161 35.15 5.11 0.38
CA VAL A 161 34.79 4.78 1.77
C VAL A 161 33.54 3.90 1.84
N MET A 162 32.54 4.16 1.00
CA MET A 162 31.33 3.34 0.95
C MET A 162 31.63 1.91 0.47
N ASP A 163 32.51 1.77 -0.52
CA ASP A 163 32.98 0.48 -1.04
C ASP A 163 33.79 -0.29 -0.01
N GLU A 164 34.80 0.36 0.60
CA GLU A 164 35.63 -0.21 1.66
C GLU A 164 34.79 -0.71 2.83
N LEU A 165 33.86 0.13 3.30
CA LEU A 165 32.95 -0.24 4.38
C LEU A 165 32.06 -1.42 3.97
N ALA A 166 31.44 -1.40 2.79
CA ALA A 166 30.60 -2.51 2.33
C ALA A 166 31.39 -3.82 2.25
N ASN A 167 32.61 -3.79 1.71
CA ASN A 167 33.52 -4.94 1.65
C ASN A 167 33.87 -5.46 3.06
N SER A 168 34.11 -4.56 4.02
CA SER A 168 34.42 -4.94 5.41
C SER A 168 33.28 -5.67 6.12
N PHE A 169 32.05 -5.56 5.62
CA PHE A 169 30.87 -6.27 6.11
C PHE A 169 30.52 -7.52 5.27
N GLY A 170 31.39 -7.91 4.34
CA GLY A 170 31.19 -9.08 3.48
C GLY A 170 30.08 -8.90 2.44
N LEU A 171 29.77 -7.66 2.06
CA LEU A 171 28.74 -7.37 1.07
C LEU A 171 29.36 -7.40 -0.33
N GLU A 172 29.05 -8.43 -1.11
CA GLU A 172 29.56 -8.60 -2.47
C GLU A 172 28.91 -7.60 -3.44
N ARG A 173 29.68 -7.10 -4.42
CA ARG A 173 29.14 -6.25 -5.48
C ARG A 173 28.20 -7.06 -6.38
N VAL A 174 27.11 -6.44 -6.83
CA VAL A 174 26.22 -7.05 -7.84
C VAL A 174 26.93 -7.12 -9.20
N THR A 175 27.62 -6.03 -9.57
CA THR A 175 28.47 -5.95 -10.76
C THR A 175 29.83 -5.38 -10.37
N SER A 176 30.89 -5.77 -11.07
CA SER A 176 32.26 -5.36 -10.71
C SER A 176 32.49 -3.85 -10.81
N ASP A 177 31.77 -3.18 -11.72
CA ASP A 177 31.86 -1.75 -12.03
C ASP A 177 31.02 -0.85 -11.10
N ASN A 178 30.01 -1.39 -10.41
CA ASN A 178 29.17 -0.62 -9.50
C ASN A 178 29.49 -0.92 -8.02
N PRO A 179 30.19 -0.03 -7.31
CA PRO A 179 30.54 -0.25 -5.91
C PRO A 179 29.34 -0.06 -4.94
N LEU A 180 28.23 0.51 -5.39
CA LEU A 180 27.13 0.93 -4.51
C LEU A 180 25.99 -0.09 -4.42
N THR A 181 25.87 -1.01 -5.37
CA THR A 181 24.86 -2.08 -5.32
C THR A 181 25.48 -3.37 -4.81
N ARG A 182 24.86 -3.96 -3.78
CA ARG A 182 25.38 -5.14 -3.09
C ARG A 182 24.36 -6.26 -3.01
N GLN A 183 24.86 -7.48 -3.06
CA GLN A 183 24.05 -8.67 -2.80
C GLN A 183 23.77 -8.76 -1.30
N VAL A 184 22.53 -8.43 -0.90
CA VAL A 184 22.08 -8.50 0.49
C VAL A 184 21.25 -9.76 0.72
N HIS A 185 20.59 -10.26 -0.32
CA HIS A 185 19.69 -11.42 -0.32
C HIS A 185 18.40 -11.24 0.49
N TRP A 186 18.19 -10.10 1.15
CA TRP A 186 16.92 -9.77 1.80
C TRP A 186 15.90 -9.32 0.74
N ILE A 187 15.03 -10.25 0.32
CA ILE A 187 13.99 -9.99 -0.68
C ILE A 187 12.74 -9.54 0.06
N THR A 188 12.33 -8.28 -0.10
CA THR A 188 11.10 -7.79 0.55
C THR A 188 9.87 -8.42 -0.10
N ARG A 189 8.95 -8.96 0.71
CA ARG A 189 7.67 -9.51 0.24
C ARG A 189 6.70 -8.38 -0.11
N ASP A 190 6.82 -7.86 -1.32
CA ASP A 190 5.91 -6.86 -1.88
C ASP A 190 4.79 -7.51 -2.69
N SER A 191 3.55 -7.08 -2.42
CA SER A 191 2.41 -7.39 -3.29
C SER A 191 2.62 -6.83 -4.71
N GLU A 192 1.87 -7.33 -5.70
CA GLU A 192 1.92 -6.79 -7.06
C GLU A 192 1.57 -5.29 -7.10
N VAL A 193 0.63 -4.86 -6.26
CA VAL A 193 0.22 -3.47 -6.10
C VAL A 193 1.34 -2.61 -5.52
N GLU A 194 2.04 -3.06 -4.48
CA GLU A 194 3.19 -2.33 -3.92
C GLU A 194 4.32 -2.18 -4.95
N ARG A 195 4.60 -3.25 -5.71
CA ARG A 195 5.58 -3.20 -6.82
C ARG A 195 5.15 -2.26 -7.93
N TYR A 196 3.85 -2.17 -8.22
CA TYR A 196 3.31 -1.19 -9.18
C TYR A 196 3.42 0.24 -8.65
N TYR A 197 3.01 0.49 -7.39
CA TYR A 197 3.11 1.77 -6.71
C TYR A 197 4.52 2.32 -6.77
N TRP A 198 5.52 1.51 -6.40
CA TRP A 198 6.91 1.97 -6.39
C TRP A 198 7.42 2.31 -7.80
N ARG A 199 7.07 1.50 -8.80
CA ARG A 199 7.41 1.77 -10.21
C ARG A 199 6.85 3.09 -10.73
N GLN A 200 5.72 3.54 -10.20
CA GLN A 200 5.06 4.79 -10.60
C GLN A 200 5.21 5.92 -9.56
N CYS A 201 5.99 5.71 -8.51
CA CYS A 201 6.06 6.64 -7.40
C CYS A 201 6.80 7.93 -7.83
N ASP A 202 6.08 9.05 -7.88
CA ASP A 202 6.63 10.36 -8.24
C ASP A 202 7.57 10.98 -7.19
N LYS A 203 7.80 10.29 -6.06
CA LYS A 203 8.73 10.80 -5.03
C LYS A 203 10.15 10.79 -5.60
N PRO A 204 10.87 11.93 -5.61
CA PRO A 204 12.23 12.00 -6.17
C PRO A 204 13.19 10.96 -5.58
N ALA A 205 13.13 10.74 -4.26
CA ALA A 205 13.95 9.75 -3.57
C ALA A 205 13.60 8.30 -3.97
N ALA A 206 12.33 8.00 -4.25
CA ALA A 206 11.90 6.67 -4.67
C ALA A 206 12.41 6.37 -6.09
N ARG A 207 12.24 7.31 -7.02
CA ARG A 207 12.74 7.18 -8.40
C ARG A 207 14.24 6.97 -8.43
N PHE A 208 14.97 7.83 -7.71
CA PHE A 208 16.42 7.69 -7.58
C PHE A 208 16.83 6.31 -7.07
N PHE A 209 16.20 5.81 -6.01
CA PHE A 209 16.53 4.49 -5.46
C PHE A 209 16.30 3.37 -6.48
N ILE A 210 15.18 3.41 -7.20
CA ILE A 210 14.84 2.38 -8.20
C ILE A 210 15.80 2.42 -9.39
N GLU A 211 16.18 3.62 -9.84
CA GLU A 211 17.16 3.82 -10.91
C GLU A 211 18.57 3.36 -10.48
N ALA A 212 18.98 3.69 -9.26
CA ALA A 212 20.29 3.33 -8.73
C ALA A 212 20.41 1.85 -8.33
N ASN A 213 19.29 1.17 -8.06
CA ASN A 213 19.22 -0.22 -7.64
C ASN A 213 18.06 -0.97 -8.32
N PRO A 214 18.14 -1.24 -9.64
CA PRO A 214 17.09 -1.93 -10.37
C PRO A 214 16.87 -3.38 -9.91
N GLY A 215 17.85 -3.97 -9.21
CA GLY A 215 17.81 -5.32 -8.67
C GLY A 215 17.20 -5.44 -7.27
N TYR A 216 16.66 -4.36 -6.67
CA TYR A 216 16.15 -4.40 -5.29
C TYR A 216 15.10 -5.50 -5.05
N GLY A 217 14.25 -5.79 -6.04
CA GLY A 217 13.26 -6.87 -5.97
C GLY A 217 13.85 -8.29 -5.97
N LYS A 218 15.16 -8.43 -6.23
CA LYS A 218 15.92 -9.68 -6.18
C LYS A 218 16.77 -9.81 -4.91
N GLY A 219 16.69 -8.84 -4.00
CA GLY A 219 17.46 -8.81 -2.76
C GLY A 219 18.76 -7.99 -2.86
N ASP A 220 18.92 -7.17 -3.89
CA ASP A 220 20.04 -6.25 -3.98
C ASP A 220 19.80 -5.02 -3.09
N GLY A 221 20.83 -4.60 -2.35
CA GLY A 221 20.79 -3.41 -1.50
C GLY A 221 21.60 -2.27 -2.08
N LEU A 222 21.08 -1.05 -1.92
CA LEU A 222 21.83 0.18 -2.21
C LEU A 222 22.61 0.61 -0.97
N VAL A 223 23.94 0.59 -1.05
CA VAL A 223 24.83 1.13 -0.02
C VAL A 223 24.55 2.61 0.12
N THR A 224 24.10 3.00 1.31
CA THR A 224 23.66 4.34 1.64
C THR A 224 24.44 4.82 2.86
N LEU A 225 25.12 5.95 2.73
CA LEU A 225 25.93 6.56 3.77
C LEU A 225 25.33 7.89 4.20
N VAL A 226 25.18 8.07 5.52
CA VAL A 226 24.77 9.32 6.13
C VAL A 226 25.81 9.72 7.16
N ARG A 227 26.29 10.96 7.08
CA ARG A 227 27.16 11.51 8.13
C ARG A 227 26.31 11.99 9.30
N ILE A 228 26.59 11.53 10.50
CA ILE A 228 25.92 11.97 11.72
C ILE A 228 26.70 13.15 12.29
N ASP A 229 26.38 14.34 11.79
CA ASP A 229 26.99 15.62 12.18
C ASP A 229 25.92 16.60 12.70
N PRO A 230 26.32 17.76 13.25
CA PRO A 230 25.36 18.74 13.75
C PRO A 230 24.33 19.21 12.70
N HIS A 231 24.70 19.25 11.41
CA HIS A 231 23.82 19.67 10.33
C HIS A 231 22.70 18.65 10.07
N ASN A 232 23.05 17.39 9.85
CA ASN A 232 22.09 16.31 9.64
C ASN A 232 21.25 16.02 10.88
N LEU A 233 21.83 16.15 12.09
CA LEU A 233 21.08 16.05 13.34
C LEU A 233 20.05 17.18 13.46
N TRP A 234 20.44 18.42 13.15
CA TRP A 234 19.52 19.56 13.13
C TRP A 234 18.39 19.36 12.12
N HIS A 235 18.71 18.92 10.90
CA HIS A 235 17.71 18.65 9.86
C HIS A 235 16.72 17.55 10.27
N MET A 236 17.21 16.46 10.88
CA MET A 236 16.36 15.40 11.40
C MET A 236 15.44 15.91 12.51
N ILE A 237 15.97 16.69 13.45
CA ILE A 237 15.21 17.27 14.57
C ILE A 237 14.15 18.25 14.05
N SER A 238 14.53 19.18 13.17
CA SER A 238 13.63 20.18 12.60
C SER A 238 12.52 19.52 11.78
N THR A 239 12.85 18.51 10.97
CA THR A 239 11.86 17.69 10.23
C THR A 239 10.90 17.01 11.19
N PHE A 240 11.39 16.45 12.30
CA PHE A 240 10.54 15.82 13.31
C PHE A 240 9.58 16.81 13.98
N PHE A 241 10.06 17.99 14.35
CA PHE A 241 9.21 19.06 14.90
C PHE A 241 8.21 19.57 13.87
N ALA A 242 8.63 19.77 12.62
CA ALA A 242 7.77 20.14 11.52
C ALA A 242 6.68 19.09 11.29
N GLU A 243 6.98 17.79 11.38
CA GLU A 243 5.98 16.72 11.31
C GLU A 243 5.04 16.67 12.50
N ARG A 244 5.54 16.91 13.71
CA ARG A 244 4.70 16.96 14.92
C ARG A 244 3.76 18.16 14.86
N TYR A 245 4.26 19.30 14.39
CA TYR A 245 3.48 20.50 14.16
C TYR A 245 2.49 20.31 13.00
N ALA A 246 2.92 19.71 11.89
CA ALA A 246 2.09 19.37 10.74
C ALA A 246 0.99 18.39 11.11
N ARG A 247 1.24 17.35 11.91
CA ARG A 247 0.18 16.43 12.41
C ARG A 247 -0.81 17.11 13.34
N ARG A 248 -0.33 18.03 14.19
CA ARG A 248 -1.20 18.85 15.07
C ARG A 248 -2.03 19.83 14.24
N ARG A 249 -1.42 20.43 13.22
CA ARG A 249 -2.09 21.20 12.18
C ARG A 249 -3.07 20.34 11.44
N GLU A 250 -2.73 19.16 10.90
CA GLU A 250 -3.61 18.24 10.17
C GLU A 250 -4.86 17.85 10.96
N GLY A 251 -4.82 17.79 12.29
CA GLY A 251 -6.04 17.69 13.11
C GLY A 251 -6.92 18.94 13.03
N LEU A 252 -6.31 20.12 13.11
CA LEU A 252 -6.93 21.43 12.89
C LEU A 252 -7.29 21.68 11.41
N THR A 253 -6.52 21.16 10.46
CA THR A 253 -6.70 21.28 9.02
C THR A 253 -7.78 20.31 8.58
N ALA A 254 -7.88 19.10 9.13
CA ALA A 254 -9.02 18.20 8.94
C ALA A 254 -10.32 18.78 9.51
N MET A 255 -10.22 19.56 10.60
CA MET A 255 -11.33 20.37 11.11
C MET A 255 -11.66 21.54 10.17
N LEU A 256 -10.67 22.22 9.60
CA LEU A 256 -10.85 23.28 8.59
C LEU A 256 -11.25 22.73 7.19
N TYR A 257 -10.92 21.48 6.86
CA TYR A 257 -11.29 20.79 5.61
C TYR A 257 -12.74 20.28 5.64
N ARG A 258 -13.36 20.24 6.83
CA ARG A 258 -14.81 20.11 7.00
C ARG A 258 -15.56 21.42 6.75
N LEU A 259 -14.86 22.56 6.68
CA LEU A 259 -15.45 23.81 6.25
C LEU A 259 -15.50 23.84 4.72
N PRO A 260 -16.54 24.43 4.11
CA PRO A 260 -16.72 24.48 2.64
C PRO A 260 -15.57 25.16 1.87
N ILE A 261 -14.63 25.82 2.55
CA ILE A 261 -13.46 26.51 1.96
C ILE A 261 -12.28 25.54 1.73
N GLY A 262 -12.23 24.38 2.41
CA GLY A 262 -11.16 23.39 2.26
C GLY A 262 -11.15 22.64 0.91
N GLY A 263 -12.23 22.77 0.13
CA GLY A 263 -12.45 22.08 -1.15
C GLY A 263 -11.62 22.58 -2.34
N GLN A 264 -10.78 23.62 -2.18
CA GLN A 264 -10.00 24.23 -3.27
C GLN A 264 -8.57 23.66 -3.45
N LEU A 265 -8.25 22.49 -2.88
CA LEU A 265 -6.88 21.93 -2.98
C LEU A 265 -6.52 21.37 -4.36
N LEU A 266 -7.50 20.90 -5.12
CA LEU A 266 -7.30 20.42 -6.48
C LEU A 266 -7.93 21.42 -7.46
N ARG A 267 -7.13 21.86 -8.43
CA ARG A 267 -7.66 22.66 -9.54
C ARG A 267 -8.67 21.81 -10.31
N PRO A 268 -9.78 22.38 -10.83
CA PRO A 268 -10.76 21.63 -11.60
C PRO A 268 -10.17 20.80 -12.75
N ALA A 269 -9.14 21.33 -13.43
CA ALA A 269 -8.42 20.61 -14.48
C ALA A 269 -7.72 19.34 -13.97
N GLU A 270 -7.19 19.35 -12.73
CA GLU A 270 -6.58 18.17 -12.14
C GLU A 270 -7.64 17.14 -11.75
N VAL A 271 -8.81 17.57 -11.28
CA VAL A 271 -9.94 16.67 -11.01
C VAL A 271 -10.37 15.97 -12.30
N VAL A 272 -10.55 16.71 -13.40
CA VAL A 272 -10.87 16.14 -14.72
C VAL A 272 -9.84 15.08 -15.12
N ARG A 273 -8.55 15.41 -15.06
CA ARG A 273 -7.47 14.48 -15.40
C ARG A 273 -7.49 13.21 -14.55
N ARG A 274 -7.81 13.32 -13.27
CA ARG A 274 -7.91 12.16 -12.36
C ARG A 274 -9.12 11.30 -12.68
N LEU A 275 -10.26 11.90 -13.03
CA LEU A 275 -11.46 11.18 -13.45
C LEU A 275 -11.22 10.44 -14.77
N GLU A 276 -10.61 11.11 -15.75
CA GLU A 276 -10.25 10.54 -17.05
C GLU A 276 -9.34 9.31 -16.92
N ALA A 277 -8.42 9.31 -15.95
CA ALA A 277 -7.52 8.19 -15.71
C ALA A 277 -8.19 6.96 -15.05
N THR A 278 -9.45 7.05 -14.61
CA THR A 278 -10.14 5.93 -13.96
C THR A 278 -10.78 4.97 -14.96
N ALA A 279 -10.86 3.69 -14.58
CA ALA A 279 -11.51 2.67 -15.39
C ALA A 279 -13.02 2.91 -15.64
N LEU A 280 -13.68 3.70 -14.79
CA LEU A 280 -15.12 3.93 -14.89
C LEU A 280 -15.45 5.14 -15.79
N PHE A 281 -14.64 6.20 -15.73
CA PHE A 281 -14.90 7.46 -16.44
C PHE A 281 -13.97 7.73 -17.63
N GLY A 282 -12.98 6.88 -17.92
CA GLY A 282 -12.00 7.14 -18.99
C GLY A 282 -12.57 7.22 -20.41
N SER A 283 -13.82 6.81 -20.60
CA SER A 283 -14.54 6.94 -21.87
C SER A 283 -15.50 8.13 -21.92
N PHE A 284 -15.52 8.98 -20.89
CA PHE A 284 -16.37 10.15 -20.84
C PHE A 284 -15.72 11.27 -21.66
N ASP A 285 -16.54 12.06 -22.37
CA ASP A 285 -16.03 13.23 -23.06
C ASP A 285 -15.62 14.35 -22.08
N ALA A 286 -14.79 15.27 -22.55
CA ALA A 286 -14.24 16.34 -21.72
C ALA A 286 -15.32 17.24 -21.08
N SER A 287 -16.47 17.45 -21.74
CA SER A 287 -17.57 18.26 -21.19
C SER A 287 -18.28 17.54 -20.04
N SER A 288 -18.54 16.25 -20.21
CA SER A 288 -19.12 15.38 -19.17
C SER A 288 -18.18 15.29 -17.96
N LEU A 289 -16.88 15.08 -18.18
CA LEU A 289 -15.88 15.06 -17.12
C LEU A 289 -15.77 16.40 -16.39
N ALA A 290 -15.81 17.52 -17.10
CA ALA A 290 -15.80 18.85 -16.50
C ALA A 290 -17.05 19.09 -15.64
N THR A 291 -18.20 18.61 -16.08
CA THR A 291 -19.47 18.71 -15.32
C THR A 291 -19.44 17.87 -14.05
N LEU A 292 -18.92 16.64 -14.15
CA LEU A 292 -18.72 15.76 -13.00
C LEU A 292 -17.71 16.35 -12.02
N ALA A 293 -16.59 16.90 -12.52
CA ALA A 293 -15.55 17.54 -11.72
C ALA A 293 -16.07 18.77 -10.97
N ARG A 294 -16.96 19.57 -11.57
CA ARG A 294 -17.60 20.72 -10.88
C ARG A 294 -18.52 20.29 -9.74
N SER A 295 -19.10 19.11 -9.85
CA SER A 295 -20.05 18.57 -8.87
C SER A 295 -19.35 17.69 -7.81
N ALA A 296 -18.07 17.40 -8.00
CA ALA A 296 -17.28 16.57 -7.10
C ALA A 296 -16.88 17.34 -5.83
N GLN A 297 -16.82 16.63 -4.71
CA GLN A 297 -16.35 17.16 -3.43
C GLN A 297 -14.94 16.63 -3.13
N ILE A 298 -14.05 17.50 -2.68
CA ILE A 298 -12.70 17.09 -2.28
C ILE A 298 -12.70 16.77 -0.78
N VAL A 299 -12.37 15.53 -0.44
CA VAL A 299 -12.35 15.03 0.93
C VAL A 299 -10.93 14.69 1.35
N ALA A 300 -10.41 15.39 2.36
CA ALA A 300 -9.07 15.13 2.91
C ALA A 300 -9.19 14.37 4.25
N LEU A 301 -8.55 13.22 4.33
CA LEU A 301 -8.56 12.35 5.51
C LEU A 301 -7.13 12.05 5.99
N PRO A 302 -6.82 12.15 7.29
CA PRO A 302 -5.52 11.74 7.81
C PRO A 302 -5.38 10.21 7.77
N ALA A 303 -4.15 9.71 7.91
CA ALA A 303 -3.87 8.27 7.96
C ALA A 303 -4.61 7.57 9.12
N GLY A 304 -5.06 6.34 8.89
CA GLY A 304 -5.77 5.51 9.85
C GLY A 304 -7.25 5.83 10.04
N ARG A 305 -7.85 6.74 9.26
CA ARG A 305 -9.29 7.04 9.32
C ARG A 305 -10.11 6.11 8.45
N THR A 306 -11.16 5.55 9.05
CA THR A 306 -12.21 4.82 8.32
C THR A 306 -12.99 5.81 7.44
N VAL A 307 -13.09 5.48 6.15
CA VAL A 307 -13.90 6.20 5.16
C VAL A 307 -15.37 5.78 5.31
N PHE A 308 -15.63 4.47 5.24
CA PHE A 308 -16.91 3.84 5.54
C PHE A 308 -16.68 2.40 6.04
N ARG A 309 -17.68 1.79 6.65
CA ARG A 309 -17.67 0.40 7.12
C ARG A 309 -18.43 -0.52 6.17
N ALA A 310 -18.06 -1.79 6.18
CA ALA A 310 -18.88 -2.84 5.59
C ALA A 310 -20.29 -2.77 6.19
N GLY A 311 -21.32 -2.96 5.36
CA GLY A 311 -22.71 -2.86 5.76
C GLY A 311 -23.27 -1.43 5.77
N ASP A 312 -22.46 -0.37 5.69
CA ASP A 312 -22.98 1.00 5.58
C ASP A 312 -23.76 1.16 4.25
N PRO A 313 -24.82 2.01 4.21
CA PRO A 313 -25.33 2.49 2.93
C PRO A 313 -24.26 3.36 2.23
N GLY A 314 -24.36 3.54 0.92
CA GLY A 314 -23.37 4.31 0.19
C GLY A 314 -23.88 4.83 -1.15
N ASP A 315 -24.15 6.13 -1.20
CA ASP A 315 -24.64 6.83 -2.40
C ASP A 315 -23.53 7.67 -3.03
N GLU A 316 -22.28 7.29 -2.81
CA GLU A 316 -21.13 7.99 -3.32
C GLU A 316 -19.99 7.04 -3.66
N LEU A 317 -19.20 7.43 -4.64
CA LEU A 317 -17.91 6.80 -4.95
C LEU A 317 -16.79 7.80 -4.71
N TYR A 318 -15.57 7.27 -4.64
CA TYR A 318 -14.38 8.04 -4.34
C TYR A 318 -13.27 7.66 -5.31
N VAL A 319 -12.57 8.66 -5.85
CA VAL A 319 -11.31 8.50 -6.57
C VAL A 319 -10.18 9.00 -5.69
N ILE A 320 -9.12 8.21 -5.56
CA ILE A 320 -7.97 8.57 -4.73
C ILE A 320 -7.08 9.52 -5.53
N ALA A 321 -7.17 10.82 -5.24
CA ALA A 321 -6.32 11.81 -5.91
C ALA A 321 -4.87 11.75 -5.39
N ARG A 322 -4.70 11.49 -4.09
CA ARG A 322 -3.40 11.34 -3.42
C ARG A 322 -3.52 10.46 -2.19
N GLY A 323 -2.54 9.60 -1.94
CA GLY A 323 -2.50 8.73 -0.76
C GLY A 323 -2.89 7.29 -1.08
N ALA A 324 -3.29 6.55 -0.05
CA ALA A 324 -3.66 5.14 -0.15
C ALA A 324 -4.67 4.75 0.95
N VAL A 325 -5.44 3.69 0.71
CA VAL A 325 -6.46 3.15 1.61
C VAL A 325 -6.36 1.63 1.66
N TYR A 326 -6.57 1.05 2.83
CA TYR A 326 -6.77 -0.37 3.05
C TYR A 326 -8.24 -0.74 2.87
N VAL A 327 -8.50 -1.85 2.17
CA VAL A 327 -9.77 -2.56 2.16
C VAL A 327 -9.69 -3.66 3.21
N LEU A 328 -10.65 -3.66 4.12
CA LEU A 328 -10.68 -4.55 5.26
C LEU A 328 -11.93 -5.44 5.19
N ALA A 329 -11.74 -6.75 5.40
CA ALA A 329 -12.82 -7.70 5.58
C ALA A 329 -12.95 -8.08 7.05
N ASP A 330 -14.18 -8.36 7.45
CA ASP A 330 -14.47 -8.88 8.78
C ASP A 330 -13.95 -10.32 8.89
N ARG A 331 -13.36 -10.68 10.02
CA ARG A 331 -12.93 -12.06 10.29
C ARG A 331 -14.09 -12.78 10.95
N GLU A 332 -14.67 -13.78 10.28
CA GLU A 332 -15.68 -14.63 10.92
C GLU A 332 -15.11 -15.25 12.21
N GLY A 333 -15.73 -14.91 13.36
CA GLY A 333 -15.38 -15.45 14.67
C GLY A 333 -14.39 -14.64 15.52
N ALA A 334 -13.86 -13.50 15.05
CA ALA A 334 -13.05 -12.60 15.89
C ALA A 334 -13.93 -11.47 16.46
N GLY A 335 -13.79 -11.18 17.76
CA GLY A 335 -14.50 -10.05 18.39
C GLY A 335 -14.18 -8.70 17.74
N GLU A 336 -14.99 -7.68 18.03
CA GLU A 336 -14.91 -6.35 17.42
C GLU A 336 -13.46 -5.79 17.32
N GLY A 337 -12.98 -5.59 16.09
CA GLY A 337 -11.78 -4.80 15.81
C GLY A 337 -10.56 -5.53 15.23
N GLU A 338 -10.70 -6.78 14.80
CA GLU A 338 -9.68 -7.56 14.07
C GLU A 338 -9.93 -7.65 12.55
N ASP A 339 -10.30 -6.53 11.90
CA ASP A 339 -10.44 -6.52 10.44
C ASP A 339 -9.09 -6.86 9.75
N ALA A 340 -9.11 -7.87 8.88
CA ALA A 340 -7.95 -8.25 8.08
C ALA A 340 -7.83 -7.33 6.86
N ILE A 341 -6.63 -6.84 6.57
CA ILE A 341 -6.36 -6.13 5.32
C ILE A 341 -6.40 -7.15 4.19
N ILE A 342 -7.40 -7.05 3.31
CA ILE A 342 -7.58 -7.93 2.16
C ILE A 342 -7.12 -7.29 0.85
N ASP A 343 -7.06 -5.95 0.81
CA ASP A 343 -6.58 -5.21 -0.35
C ASP A 343 -6.08 -3.82 0.05
N GLU A 344 -5.36 -3.16 -0.85
CA GLU A 344 -4.90 -1.78 -0.72
C GLU A 344 -5.07 -1.03 -2.05
N LEU A 345 -5.70 0.14 -2.00
CA LEU A 345 -5.94 1.00 -3.16
C LEU A 345 -5.11 2.27 -3.02
N ALA A 346 -4.53 2.73 -4.12
CA ALA A 346 -3.61 3.86 -4.19
C ALA A 346 -4.12 4.99 -5.09
N SER A 347 -3.31 6.02 -5.27
CA SER A 347 -3.68 7.18 -6.09
C SER A 347 -3.97 6.78 -7.53
N GLY A 348 -5.11 7.22 -8.07
CA GLY A 348 -5.64 6.78 -9.36
C GLY A 348 -6.73 5.71 -9.23
N ASP A 349 -6.73 4.94 -8.14
CA ASP A 349 -7.78 3.95 -7.90
C ASP A 349 -9.09 4.60 -7.47
N MET A 350 -10.16 3.84 -7.67
CA MET A 350 -11.52 4.22 -7.32
C MET A 350 -12.18 3.12 -6.49
N PHE A 351 -13.00 3.53 -5.53
CA PHE A 351 -13.78 2.64 -4.68
C PHE A 351 -15.17 3.20 -4.35
N GLY A 352 -16.04 2.31 -3.88
CA GLY A 352 -17.42 2.64 -3.48
C GLY A 352 -18.41 2.72 -4.64
N GLU A 353 -17.94 2.48 -5.87
CA GLU A 353 -18.72 2.42 -7.10
C GLU A 353 -19.78 1.31 -7.07
N ILE A 354 -19.48 0.17 -6.43
CA ILE A 354 -20.43 -0.95 -6.34
C ILE A 354 -21.67 -0.49 -5.60
N ALA A 355 -21.55 -0.11 -4.32
CA ALA A 355 -22.67 0.36 -3.52
C ALA A 355 -23.41 1.54 -4.18
N MET A 356 -22.67 2.50 -4.73
CA MET A 356 -23.25 3.68 -5.36
C MET A 356 -24.06 3.34 -6.62
N LEU A 357 -23.58 2.43 -7.49
CA LEU A 357 -24.28 2.05 -8.72
C LEU A 357 -25.37 1.00 -8.47
N SER A 358 -25.13 0.04 -7.58
CA SER A 358 -26.04 -1.07 -7.32
C SER A 358 -27.11 -0.79 -6.29
N GLY A 359 -26.90 0.20 -5.41
CA GLY A 359 -27.72 0.40 -4.21
C GLY A 359 -27.49 -0.68 -3.13
N GLU A 360 -26.50 -1.56 -3.31
CA GLU A 360 -26.09 -2.50 -2.26
C GLU A 360 -25.39 -1.76 -1.11
N ARG A 361 -25.34 -2.39 0.07
CA ARG A 361 -24.51 -1.91 1.19
C ARG A 361 -23.03 -2.06 0.85
N ARG A 362 -22.17 -1.26 1.48
CA ARG A 362 -20.70 -1.34 1.35
C ARG A 362 -20.23 -2.77 1.63
N SER A 363 -19.49 -3.37 0.70
CA SER A 363 -19.03 -4.76 0.78
C SER A 363 -17.86 -4.98 1.74
N ALA A 364 -17.11 -3.92 2.04
CA ALA A 364 -15.91 -3.95 2.86
C ALA A 364 -15.74 -2.63 3.62
N THR A 365 -14.94 -2.67 4.70
CA THR A 365 -14.55 -1.46 5.43
C THR A 365 -13.34 -0.83 4.76
N LEU A 366 -13.37 0.47 4.51
CA LEU A 366 -12.27 1.21 3.90
C LEU A 366 -11.60 2.10 4.94
N ARG A 367 -10.27 2.06 5.05
CA ARG A 367 -9.50 2.86 6.00
C ARG A 367 -8.27 3.46 5.34
N THR A 368 -8.00 4.74 5.53
CA THR A 368 -6.81 5.38 4.98
C THR A 368 -5.52 4.75 5.50
N ALA A 369 -4.63 4.35 4.60
CA ALA A 369 -3.29 3.85 4.92
C ALA A 369 -2.32 5.00 5.16
N THR A 370 -2.47 6.08 4.40
CA THR A 370 -1.70 7.33 4.52
C THR A 370 -2.65 8.53 4.63
N ALA A 371 -2.13 9.75 4.77
CA ALA A 371 -2.97 10.93 4.59
C ALA A 371 -3.48 10.95 3.13
N THR A 372 -4.79 10.93 2.95
CA THR A 372 -5.45 10.64 1.67
C THR A 372 -6.38 11.78 1.27
N LEU A 373 -6.26 12.19 0.01
CA LEU A 373 -7.14 13.15 -0.64
C LEU A 373 -8.01 12.40 -1.64
N LEU A 374 -9.32 12.51 -1.47
CA LEU A 374 -10.34 11.83 -2.27
C LEU A 374 -11.13 12.84 -3.09
N ILE A 375 -11.48 12.47 -4.31
CA ILE A 375 -12.52 13.13 -5.11
C ILE A 375 -13.79 12.29 -4.91
N GLN A 376 -14.73 12.82 -4.15
CA GLN A 376 -16.03 12.20 -3.88
C GLN A 376 -17.04 12.63 -4.94
N ILE A 377 -17.73 11.66 -5.53
CA ILE A 377 -18.81 11.88 -6.48
C ILE A 377 -20.07 11.27 -5.89
N SER A 378 -21.13 12.08 -5.74
CA SER A 378 -22.43 11.60 -5.30
C SER A 378 -23.19 10.92 -6.44
N ARG A 379 -24.06 9.98 -6.08
CA ARG A 379 -24.97 9.29 -7.00
C ARG A 379 -25.81 10.30 -7.77
N ALA A 380 -26.38 11.29 -7.08
CA ALA A 380 -27.19 12.33 -7.71
C ALA A 380 -26.43 13.08 -8.81
N ALA A 381 -25.18 13.49 -8.54
CA ALA A 381 -24.36 14.21 -9.51
C ALA A 381 -23.99 13.35 -10.72
N LEU A 382 -23.68 12.07 -10.51
CA LEU A 382 -23.39 11.17 -11.62
C LEU A 382 -24.65 10.90 -12.44
N PHE A 383 -25.74 10.48 -11.80
CA PHE A 383 -26.96 10.07 -12.50
C PHE A 383 -27.62 11.23 -13.26
N SER A 384 -27.54 12.47 -12.77
CA SER A 384 -28.00 13.63 -13.54
C SER A 384 -27.27 13.78 -14.89
N ILE A 385 -25.98 13.42 -14.96
CA ILE A 385 -25.22 13.45 -16.21
C ILE A 385 -25.59 12.24 -17.09
N LEU A 386 -25.79 11.06 -16.50
CA LEU A 386 -26.18 9.86 -17.26
C LEU A 386 -27.57 9.99 -17.89
N GLU A 387 -28.50 10.64 -17.19
CA GLU A 387 -29.86 10.93 -17.69
C GLU A 387 -29.81 11.90 -18.87
N ALA A 388 -28.95 12.91 -18.82
CA ALA A 388 -28.73 13.85 -19.91
C ALA A 388 -27.99 13.23 -21.12
N HIS A 389 -27.22 12.17 -20.89
CA HIS A 389 -26.37 11.53 -21.91
C HIS A 389 -26.54 9.99 -21.93
N PRO A 390 -27.58 9.45 -22.59
CA PRO A 390 -27.87 8.01 -22.60
C PRO A 390 -26.71 7.12 -23.08
N LYS A 391 -25.96 7.57 -24.10
CA LYS A 391 -24.76 6.86 -24.59
C LYS A 391 -23.69 6.72 -23.51
N LEU A 392 -23.54 7.72 -22.65
CA LEU A 392 -22.61 7.70 -21.54
C LEU A 392 -23.03 6.71 -20.45
N SER A 393 -24.34 6.64 -20.20
CA SER A 393 -24.93 5.62 -19.33
C SER A 393 -24.59 4.22 -19.81
N GLU A 394 -24.78 3.92 -21.10
CA GLU A 394 -24.42 2.61 -21.67
C GLU A 394 -22.95 2.26 -21.47
N ILE A 395 -22.05 3.21 -21.75
CA ILE A 395 -20.60 3.03 -21.57
C ILE A 395 -20.25 2.78 -20.09
N LEU A 396 -20.81 3.58 -19.17
CA LEU A 396 -20.60 3.40 -17.73
C LEU A 396 -21.02 2.00 -17.28
N TRP A 397 -22.20 1.55 -17.73
CA TRP A 397 -22.73 0.24 -17.36
C TRP A 397 -21.94 -0.91 -17.96
N LYS A 398 -21.36 -0.75 -19.15
CA LYS A 398 -20.38 -1.68 -19.72
C LYS A 398 -19.13 -1.77 -18.85
N ASN A 399 -18.51 -0.64 -18.52
CA ASN A 399 -17.33 -0.58 -17.67
C ASN A 399 -17.59 -1.21 -16.28
N PHE A 400 -18.78 -0.96 -15.71
CA PHE A 400 -19.18 -1.56 -14.44
C PHE A 400 -19.36 -3.08 -14.55
N ALA A 401 -19.98 -3.58 -15.63
CA ALA A 401 -20.13 -5.02 -15.85
C ALA A 401 -18.80 -5.72 -16.05
N ALA A 402 -17.90 -5.12 -16.82
CA ALA A 402 -16.54 -5.63 -17.02
C ALA A 402 -15.83 -5.89 -15.70
N ARG A 403 -15.90 -4.92 -14.78
CA ARG A 403 -15.31 -5.03 -13.43
C ARG A 403 -16.01 -6.08 -12.57
N ARG A 404 -17.35 -6.03 -12.49
CA ARG A 404 -18.15 -6.95 -11.66
C ARG A 404 -18.02 -8.40 -12.12
N PHE A 405 -17.92 -8.62 -13.44
CA PHE A 405 -17.70 -9.92 -14.04
C PHE A 405 -16.32 -10.47 -13.66
N ASP A 406 -15.24 -9.70 -13.85
CA ASP A 406 -13.87 -10.11 -13.50
C ASP A 406 -13.76 -10.50 -12.02
N ASP A 407 -14.43 -9.76 -11.12
CA ASP A 407 -14.50 -10.09 -9.69
C ASP A 407 -15.19 -11.44 -9.42
N CYS A 408 -16.24 -11.78 -10.18
CA CYS A 408 -16.95 -13.06 -10.04
C CYS A 408 -16.14 -14.24 -10.58
N VAL A 409 -15.43 -14.04 -11.70
CA VAL A 409 -14.84 -15.17 -12.43
C VAL A 409 -13.38 -15.43 -12.10
N ARG A 410 -12.60 -14.43 -11.64
CA ARG A 410 -11.14 -14.54 -11.49
C ARG A 410 -10.66 -15.72 -10.63
N GLY A 411 -11.47 -16.17 -9.67
CA GLY A 411 -11.16 -17.30 -8.79
C GLY A 411 -11.63 -18.68 -9.30
N LEU A 412 -12.42 -18.72 -10.38
CA LEU A 412 -13.05 -19.95 -10.87
C LEU A 412 -12.08 -20.79 -11.71
N PRO A 413 -12.09 -22.14 -11.62
CA PRO A 413 -11.13 -23.01 -12.31
C PRO A 413 -11.02 -22.79 -13.82
N THR A 414 -12.15 -22.51 -14.50
CA THR A 414 -12.22 -22.29 -15.95
C THR A 414 -11.62 -20.94 -16.38
N TRP A 415 -11.63 -19.94 -15.50
CA TRP A 415 -11.33 -18.55 -15.83
C TRP A 415 -9.97 -18.08 -15.28
N LYS A 416 -9.49 -18.71 -14.21
CA LYS A 416 -8.22 -18.34 -13.55
C LYS A 416 -7.00 -18.45 -14.46
N THR A 417 -7.06 -19.30 -15.50
CA THR A 417 -5.99 -19.52 -16.48
C THR A 417 -6.04 -18.55 -17.65
N MET A 418 -7.15 -17.83 -17.85
CA MET A 418 -7.29 -16.84 -18.91
C MET A 418 -6.61 -15.54 -18.50
N GLU A 419 -6.00 -14.85 -19.46
CA GLU A 419 -5.56 -13.47 -19.24
C GLU A 419 -6.75 -12.54 -18.99
N ARG A 420 -6.53 -11.48 -18.19
CA ARG A 420 -7.59 -10.53 -17.84
C ARG A 420 -8.24 -9.91 -19.07
N ALA A 421 -7.47 -9.53 -20.09
CA ALA A 421 -7.99 -8.96 -21.32
C ALA A 421 -8.97 -9.92 -22.03
N ALA A 422 -8.64 -11.22 -22.07
CA ALA A 422 -9.52 -12.24 -22.64
C ALA A 422 -10.82 -12.41 -21.83
N ARG A 423 -10.75 -12.34 -20.49
CA ARG A 423 -11.97 -12.38 -19.65
C ARG A 423 -12.86 -11.16 -19.86
N LEU A 424 -12.27 -9.97 -19.96
CA LEU A 424 -13.03 -8.74 -20.19
C LEU A 424 -13.69 -8.73 -21.57
N ALA A 425 -13.02 -9.24 -22.60
CA ALA A 425 -13.58 -9.32 -23.95
C ALA A 425 -14.88 -10.15 -24.01
N VAL A 426 -15.03 -11.17 -23.16
CA VAL A 426 -16.23 -12.01 -23.10
C VAL A 426 -17.46 -11.19 -22.67
N VAL A 427 -17.34 -10.40 -21.60
CA VAL A 427 -18.46 -9.59 -21.10
C VAL A 427 -18.70 -8.35 -21.96
N ASP A 428 -17.68 -7.83 -22.63
CA ASP A 428 -17.81 -6.68 -23.55
C ASP A 428 -18.69 -6.98 -24.77
N ALA A 429 -18.72 -8.25 -25.21
CA ALA A 429 -19.62 -8.75 -26.24
C ALA A 429 -21.06 -8.97 -25.75
N GLY A 430 -21.29 -8.82 -24.45
CA GLY A 430 -22.58 -9.06 -23.81
C GLY A 430 -23.64 -7.99 -24.14
N GLN A 431 -24.88 -8.44 -24.28
CA GLN A 431 -26.04 -7.58 -24.41
C GLN A 431 -26.55 -7.17 -23.04
N HIS A 432 -26.42 -5.89 -22.72
CA HIS A 432 -26.93 -5.30 -21.49
C HIS A 432 -28.43 -5.05 -21.61
N ARG A 433 -29.21 -5.52 -20.63
CA ARG A 433 -30.64 -5.27 -20.55
C ARG A 433 -31.05 -4.81 -19.14
N PRO A 434 -31.53 -3.56 -18.97
CA PRO A 434 -32.22 -3.17 -17.75
C PRO A 434 -33.60 -3.86 -17.71
N LEU A 435 -34.05 -4.23 -16.52
CA LEU A 435 -35.35 -4.83 -16.27
C LEU A 435 -36.09 -4.03 -15.20
N ALA A 436 -37.33 -3.65 -15.49
CA ALA A 436 -38.23 -3.08 -14.49
C ALA A 436 -38.74 -4.17 -13.52
N ALA A 437 -39.26 -3.76 -12.36
CA ALA A 437 -39.86 -4.71 -11.42
C ALA A 437 -40.99 -5.51 -12.09
N GLY A 438 -40.94 -6.84 -12.00
CA GLY A 438 -41.86 -7.77 -12.65
C GLY A 438 -41.54 -8.08 -14.11
N GLU A 439 -40.58 -7.41 -14.74
CA GLU A 439 -40.22 -7.69 -16.14
C GLU A 439 -39.50 -9.03 -16.28
N ARG A 440 -39.93 -9.83 -17.27
CA ARG A 440 -39.36 -11.14 -17.59
C ARG A 440 -38.46 -11.06 -18.83
N ALA A 441 -37.30 -11.71 -18.75
CA ALA A 441 -36.38 -11.90 -19.86
C ALA A 441 -36.06 -13.39 -20.03
N GLU A 442 -36.07 -13.86 -21.27
CA GLU A 442 -35.63 -15.20 -21.62
C GLU A 442 -34.14 -15.22 -21.95
N VAL A 443 -33.48 -16.29 -21.53
CA VAL A 443 -32.06 -16.55 -21.75
C VAL A 443 -31.93 -17.92 -22.42
N SER A 444 -31.29 -17.93 -23.58
CA SER A 444 -31.17 -19.13 -24.41
C SER A 444 -30.22 -20.15 -23.76
N ALA A 445 -30.37 -21.42 -24.13
CA ALA A 445 -29.37 -22.43 -23.78
C ALA A 445 -28.03 -22.10 -24.45
N GLY A 446 -26.92 -22.28 -23.72
CA GLY A 446 -25.56 -22.00 -24.17
C GLY A 446 -25.07 -20.59 -23.90
N GLU A 447 -25.90 -19.68 -23.37
CA GLU A 447 -25.49 -18.32 -23.00
C GLU A 447 -24.84 -18.28 -21.60
N LEU A 448 -24.08 -17.22 -21.34
CA LEU A 448 -23.70 -16.81 -19.99
C LEU A 448 -24.62 -15.65 -19.57
N LEU A 449 -25.27 -15.79 -18.41
CA LEU A 449 -26.08 -14.74 -17.82
C LEU A 449 -25.36 -14.16 -16.62
N LEU A 450 -25.02 -12.88 -16.68
CA LEU A 450 -24.59 -12.11 -15.53
C LEU A 450 -25.77 -11.28 -15.00
N VAL A 451 -26.22 -11.58 -13.79
CA VAL A 451 -27.09 -10.69 -13.02
C VAL A 451 -26.19 -9.59 -12.44
N LEU A 452 -26.15 -8.46 -13.15
CA LEU A 452 -25.24 -7.36 -12.83
C LEU A 452 -25.73 -6.56 -11.61
N LEU A 453 -27.04 -6.30 -11.55
CA LEU A 453 -27.69 -5.53 -10.49
C LEU A 453 -29.05 -6.10 -10.12
N GLY A 454 -29.46 -5.83 -8.87
CA GLY A 454 -30.80 -6.11 -8.36
C GLY A 454 -30.96 -7.55 -7.89
N THR A 455 -32.22 -7.92 -7.66
CA THR A 455 -32.62 -9.28 -7.30
C THR A 455 -33.55 -9.80 -8.38
N VAL A 456 -33.29 -11.02 -8.84
CA VAL A 456 -34.06 -11.67 -9.88
C VAL A 456 -34.51 -13.06 -9.41
N GLN A 457 -35.68 -13.48 -9.86
CA GLN A 457 -36.13 -14.85 -9.78
C GLN A 457 -35.70 -15.56 -11.07
N VAL A 458 -34.94 -16.65 -10.93
CA VAL A 458 -34.48 -17.48 -12.03
C VAL A 458 -35.33 -18.75 -12.05
N GLU A 459 -35.98 -19.01 -13.19
CA GLU A 459 -36.83 -20.17 -13.41
C GLU A 459 -36.18 -21.10 -14.45
N GLN A 460 -35.92 -22.34 -14.03
CA GLN A 460 -35.36 -23.41 -14.87
C GLN A 460 -36.10 -24.71 -14.57
N VAL A 461 -36.57 -25.41 -15.61
CA VAL A 461 -37.32 -26.69 -15.59
C VAL A 461 -37.61 -27.24 -14.17
N GLY A 462 -38.77 -26.87 -13.61
CA GLY A 462 -39.27 -27.37 -12.34
C GLY A 462 -38.70 -26.72 -11.06
N THR A 463 -37.76 -25.78 -11.19
CA THR A 463 -37.12 -25.08 -10.06
C THR A 463 -37.19 -23.56 -10.25
N SER A 464 -37.50 -22.84 -9.18
CA SER A 464 -37.46 -21.37 -9.14
C SER A 464 -36.61 -20.92 -7.96
N THR A 465 -35.60 -20.10 -8.22
CA THR A 465 -34.65 -19.65 -7.21
C THR A 465 -34.50 -18.13 -7.25
N VAL A 466 -34.56 -17.49 -6.09
CA VAL A 466 -34.28 -16.06 -5.97
C VAL A 466 -32.77 -15.85 -5.85
N VAL A 467 -32.24 -14.98 -6.70
CA VAL A 467 -30.81 -14.72 -6.83
C VAL A 467 -30.58 -13.22 -6.73
N ARG A 468 -29.60 -12.83 -5.90
CA ARG A 468 -29.15 -11.45 -5.78
C ARG A 468 -27.86 -11.23 -6.56
N ALA A 469 -27.74 -10.08 -7.21
CA ALA A 469 -26.49 -9.66 -7.83
C ALA A 469 -25.33 -9.56 -6.80
N PRO A 470 -24.07 -9.82 -7.23
CA PRO A 470 -23.71 -10.29 -8.55
C PRO A 470 -23.87 -11.82 -8.63
N ALA A 471 -24.35 -12.33 -9.76
CA ALA A 471 -24.43 -13.77 -9.97
C ALA A 471 -24.18 -14.10 -11.44
N LEU A 472 -23.41 -15.16 -11.68
CA LEU A 472 -23.11 -15.65 -13.03
C LEU A 472 -23.70 -17.05 -13.20
N PHE A 473 -24.47 -17.24 -14.27
CA PHE A 473 -25.06 -18.51 -14.65
C PHE A 473 -24.50 -18.97 -16.00
N ASP A 474 -24.12 -20.24 -16.05
CA ASP A 474 -23.85 -20.96 -17.30
C ASP A 474 -25.13 -21.69 -17.70
N THR A 475 -25.85 -21.16 -18.70
CA THR A 475 -27.20 -21.61 -19.02
C THR A 475 -27.17 -22.88 -19.87
N LYS A 476 -26.98 -24.05 -19.25
CA LYS A 476 -26.99 -25.34 -19.98
C LYS A 476 -28.33 -25.63 -20.67
N GLN A 477 -29.42 -25.06 -20.15
CA GLN A 477 -30.77 -25.12 -20.70
C GLN A 477 -31.35 -23.70 -20.68
N ALA A 478 -32.36 -23.46 -21.52
CA ALA A 478 -33.06 -22.18 -21.53
C ALA A 478 -33.67 -21.90 -20.15
N MET A 479 -33.58 -20.64 -19.72
CA MET A 479 -34.13 -20.18 -18.44
C MET A 479 -34.81 -18.84 -18.60
N ALA A 480 -35.73 -18.54 -17.69
CA ALA A 480 -36.35 -17.24 -17.60
C ALA A 480 -35.88 -16.52 -16.33
N VAL A 481 -35.74 -15.21 -16.45
CA VAL A 481 -35.32 -14.33 -15.37
C VAL A 481 -36.38 -13.26 -15.19
N THR A 482 -36.96 -13.16 -14.01
CA THR A 482 -37.95 -12.13 -13.67
C THR A 482 -37.37 -11.22 -12.59
N ALA A 483 -37.35 -9.91 -12.85
CA ALA A 483 -36.81 -8.97 -11.87
C ALA A 483 -37.79 -8.75 -10.72
N ILE A 484 -37.32 -8.86 -9.47
CA ILE A 484 -38.15 -8.60 -8.28
C ILE A 484 -38.29 -7.09 -8.04
N GLY A 485 -37.22 -6.34 -8.35
CA GLY A 485 -37.18 -4.89 -8.36
C GLY A 485 -36.48 -4.38 -9.63
N ALA A 486 -35.94 -3.15 -9.61
CA ALA A 486 -35.07 -2.71 -10.70
C ALA A 486 -33.82 -3.62 -10.76
N ALA A 487 -33.60 -4.24 -11.92
CA ALA A 487 -32.47 -5.13 -12.14
C ALA A 487 -31.77 -4.80 -13.45
N ARG A 488 -30.54 -5.28 -13.59
CA ARG A 488 -29.81 -5.22 -14.86
C ARG A 488 -29.11 -6.53 -15.08
N ILE A 489 -29.30 -7.10 -16.26
CA ILE A 489 -28.66 -8.35 -16.67
C ILE A 489 -27.76 -8.10 -17.87
N VAL A 490 -26.75 -8.95 -18.03
CA VAL A 490 -25.93 -9.02 -19.24
C VAL A 490 -26.01 -10.45 -19.77
N ARG A 491 -26.47 -10.59 -21.01
CA ARG A 491 -26.53 -11.88 -21.72
C ARG A 491 -25.35 -11.96 -22.66
N ILE A 492 -24.54 -12.98 -22.52
CA ILE A 492 -23.32 -13.15 -23.30
C ILE A 492 -23.47 -14.43 -24.11
N ALA A 493 -23.43 -14.31 -25.43
CA ALA A 493 -23.35 -15.47 -26.31
C ALA A 493 -21.98 -16.14 -26.13
N ARG A 494 -21.95 -17.47 -25.99
CA ARG A 494 -20.70 -18.22 -25.96
C ARG A 494 -20.07 -18.37 -27.33
#